data_AF-A0AAW9KMA2-F1
#
_entry.id   AF-A0AAW9KMA2-F1
#
_cell.length_a   1.000
_cell.length_b   1.000
_cell.length_c   1.000
_cell.angle_alpha   90.00
_cell.angle_beta   90.00
_cell.angle_gamma   90.00
#
_symmetry.space_group_name_H-M   'P 1'
#
loop_
_entity.id
_entity.type
_entity.pdbx_description
1 polymer ?
#
loop_
_entity_poly.entity_id
_entity_poly.type
_entity_poly.pdbx_seq_one_letter_code
_entity_poly.pdbx_strand_id
1 'polypeptide(L)'
;TMIAGNTAPDIMELSDEIHVYSSKNQLVPLNDYLNKDGINLEERFGTTYEQYTRDGKTYALPDRGGNMLVYYNKDLFDAAGVKYPTADWTWDDMLNAAQKLTIKEGDKVKQYGFAAGAWWPWWMSFMYQNGGKILEDNGKPIVNRKENIEALQFYNDLVYKYKV
;
A
#
# COMPACT_ATOMS: atom_id res chain seq x y z
N THR A 1 3.80 27.39 -3.16
CA THR A 1 2.57 26.57 -3.17
C THR A 1 1.42 27.38 -2.58
N MET A 2 0.16 27.07 -2.89
CA MET A 2 -1.02 27.87 -2.50
C MET A 2 -1.10 28.16 -0.99
N ILE A 3 -0.78 27.18 -0.14
CA ILE A 3 -0.75 27.36 1.32
C ILE A 3 0.30 28.40 1.75
N ALA A 4 1.53 28.31 1.23
CA ALA A 4 2.58 29.29 1.54
C ALA A 4 2.29 30.68 0.92
N GLY A 5 1.51 30.72 -0.16
CA GLY A 5 1.08 31.94 -0.83
C GLY A 5 -0.25 32.50 -0.30
N ASN A 6 -0.75 32.02 0.84
CA ASN A 6 -1.99 32.46 1.48
C ASN A 6 -3.23 32.42 0.56
N THR A 7 -3.29 31.40 -0.31
CA THR A 7 -4.34 31.16 -1.30
C THR A 7 -4.79 29.70 -1.26
N ALA A 8 -4.71 29.07 -0.08
CA ALA A 8 -5.12 27.68 0.12
C ALA A 8 -6.61 27.48 -0.23
N PRO A 9 -6.99 26.31 -0.78
CA PRO A 9 -8.40 25.95 -0.92
C PRO A 9 -9.06 25.76 0.46
N ASP A 10 -10.36 25.99 0.55
CA ASP A 10 -11.13 25.79 1.79
C ASP A 10 -11.18 24.30 2.21
N ILE A 11 -11.27 23.40 1.22
CA ILE A 11 -11.29 21.95 1.40
C ILE A 11 -10.27 21.34 0.42
N MET A 12 -9.47 20.41 0.91
CA MET A 12 -8.47 19.69 0.13
C MET A 12 -8.52 18.19 0.43
N GLU A 13 -8.36 17.39 -0.62
CA GLU A 13 -8.10 15.96 -0.47
C GLU A 13 -6.64 15.76 -0.05
N LEU A 14 -6.44 14.93 0.98
CA LEU A 14 -5.12 14.58 1.51
C LEU A 14 -5.01 13.06 1.62
N SER A 15 -3.86 12.53 1.21
CA SER A 15 -3.46 11.14 1.41
C SER A 15 -2.50 11.05 2.61
N ASP A 16 -1.39 10.32 2.46
CA ASP A 16 -0.42 9.97 3.48
C ASP A 16 0.27 11.18 4.16
N GLU A 17 0.17 12.37 3.55
CA GLU A 17 0.82 13.61 4.02
C GLU A 17 0.04 14.34 5.13
N ILE A 18 -1.13 13.84 5.54
CA ILE A 18 -2.01 14.48 6.55
C ILE A 18 -1.22 14.94 7.79
N HIS A 19 -0.32 14.09 8.29
CA HIS A 19 0.48 14.39 9.49
C HIS A 19 1.57 15.44 9.24
N VAL A 20 2.06 15.57 8.01
CA VAL A 20 3.02 16.62 7.66
C VAL A 20 2.33 17.98 7.68
N TYR A 21 1.11 18.07 7.15
CA TYR A 21 0.33 19.31 7.21
C TYR A 21 -0.14 19.65 8.63
N SER A 22 -0.63 18.65 9.39
CA SER A 22 -1.08 18.87 10.75
C SER A 22 0.05 19.32 11.68
N SER A 23 1.26 18.75 11.55
CA SER A 23 2.43 19.15 12.34
C SER A 23 2.93 20.58 12.05
N LYS A 24 2.58 21.12 10.89
CA LYS A 24 2.89 22.51 10.49
C LYS A 24 1.76 23.49 10.82
N ASN A 25 0.73 23.06 11.55
CA ASN A 25 -0.49 23.84 11.83
C ASN A 25 -1.18 24.35 10.55
N GLN A 26 -1.15 23.56 9.48
CA GLN A 26 -1.75 23.92 8.18
C GLN A 26 -3.18 23.39 8.03
N LEU A 27 -3.71 22.68 9.02
CA LEU A 27 -5.05 22.10 9.03
C LEU A 27 -5.79 22.49 10.30
N VAL A 28 -7.09 22.76 10.16
CA VAL A 28 -7.98 23.03 11.29
C VAL A 28 -8.40 21.71 11.94
N PRO A 29 -8.26 21.53 13.26
CA PRO A 29 -8.85 20.39 13.96
C PRO A 29 -10.38 20.37 13.80
N LEU A 30 -10.93 19.21 13.46
CA LEU A 30 -12.36 19.05 13.18
C LEU A 30 -13.20 18.71 14.41
N ASN A 31 -12.57 18.48 15.57
CA ASN A 31 -13.22 18.00 16.79
C ASN A 31 -14.46 18.83 17.20
N ASP A 32 -14.37 20.16 17.15
CA ASP A 32 -15.49 21.04 17.56
C ASP A 32 -16.69 20.91 16.60
N TYR A 33 -16.43 20.76 15.31
CA TYR A 33 -17.47 20.54 14.29
C TYR A 33 -18.13 19.18 14.48
N LEU A 34 -17.33 18.14 14.69
CA LEU A 34 -17.81 16.78 14.94
C LEU A 34 -18.68 16.71 16.19
N ASN A 35 -18.24 17.34 17.29
CA ASN A 35 -18.98 17.39 18.55
C ASN A 35 -20.30 18.15 18.40
N LYS A 36 -20.28 19.30 17.71
CA LYS A 36 -21.47 20.12 17.47
C LYS A 36 -22.53 19.36 16.68
N ASP A 37 -22.11 18.59 15.67
CA ASP A 37 -23.02 17.86 14.79
C ASP A 37 -23.33 16.44 15.30
N GLY A 38 -22.75 16.04 16.43
CA GLY A 38 -22.98 14.72 17.04
C GLY A 38 -22.44 13.56 16.21
N ILE A 39 -21.37 13.80 15.43
CA ILE A 39 -20.80 12.79 14.52
C ILE A 39 -19.87 11.86 15.30
N ASN A 40 -20.27 10.60 15.44
CA ASN A 40 -19.39 9.53 15.90
C ASN A 40 -18.56 8.98 14.73
N LEU A 41 -17.24 9.20 14.76
CA LEU A 41 -16.33 8.78 13.69
C LEU A 41 -16.16 7.28 13.61
N GLU A 42 -16.10 6.58 14.74
CA GLU A 42 -15.93 5.12 14.77
C GLU A 42 -17.17 4.43 14.21
N GLU A 43 -18.36 4.89 14.60
CA GLU A 43 -19.63 4.38 14.06
C GLU A 43 -19.74 4.62 12.55
N ARG A 44 -19.29 5.78 12.07
CA ARG A 44 -19.44 6.17 10.67
C ARG A 44 -18.36 5.58 9.76
N PHE A 45 -17.13 5.43 10.25
CA PHE A 45 -15.96 5.12 9.42
C PHE A 45 -15.13 3.93 9.93
N GLY A 46 -15.57 3.24 10.99
CA GLY A 46 -14.79 2.19 11.63
C GLY A 46 -13.48 2.74 12.21
N THR A 47 -12.46 1.90 12.37
CA THR A 47 -11.15 2.31 12.91
C THR A 47 -10.31 3.14 11.93
N THR A 48 -10.73 3.30 10.68
CA THR A 48 -9.94 4.02 9.67
C THR A 48 -9.77 5.51 10.00
N TYR A 49 -10.71 6.13 10.75
CA TYR A 49 -10.57 7.54 11.14
C TYR A 49 -9.33 7.80 12.01
N GLU A 50 -8.82 6.78 12.70
CA GLU A 50 -7.66 6.89 13.59
C GLU A 50 -6.43 7.38 12.85
N GLN A 51 -6.27 7.02 11.57
CA GLN A 51 -5.18 7.48 10.70
C GLN A 51 -5.17 8.99 10.48
N TYR A 52 -6.32 9.66 10.67
CA TYR A 52 -6.46 11.11 10.53
C TYR A 52 -6.44 11.83 11.88
N THR A 53 -6.19 11.10 12.97
CA THR A 53 -6.15 11.61 14.34
C THR A 53 -4.74 11.57 14.90
N ARG A 54 -4.30 12.66 15.50
CA ARG A 54 -2.99 12.75 16.16
C ARG A 54 -3.11 13.60 17.42
N ASP A 55 -2.56 13.11 18.52
CA ASP A 55 -2.58 13.78 19.83
C ASP A 55 -4.01 14.19 20.24
N GLY A 56 -5.00 13.32 19.98
CA GLY A 56 -6.42 13.53 20.27
C GLY A 56 -7.15 14.48 19.31
N LYS A 57 -6.47 15.04 18.31
CA LYS A 57 -7.05 15.96 17.32
C LYS A 57 -7.26 15.26 15.98
N THR A 58 -8.47 15.35 15.44
CA THR A 58 -8.80 14.81 14.12
C THR A 58 -8.68 15.93 13.08
N TYR A 59 -7.90 15.71 12.03
CA TYR A 59 -7.56 16.74 11.03
C TYR A 59 -8.18 16.51 9.65
N ALA A 60 -8.75 15.34 9.40
CA ALA A 60 -9.46 15.01 8.17
C ALA A 60 -10.52 13.94 8.41
N LEU A 61 -11.44 13.80 7.45
CA LEU A 61 -12.43 12.73 7.41
C LEU A 61 -12.04 11.71 6.34
N PRO A 62 -12.29 10.41 6.58
CA PRO A 62 -12.12 9.39 5.54
C PRO A 62 -13.05 9.68 4.35
N ASP A 63 -12.47 9.71 3.15
CA ASP A 63 -13.22 9.84 1.88
C ASP A 63 -13.23 8.51 1.11
N ARG A 64 -12.04 7.93 0.90
CA ARG A 64 -11.84 6.65 0.21
C ARG A 64 -10.68 5.88 0.82
N GLY A 65 -10.79 4.56 0.82
CA GLY A 65 -9.74 3.63 1.24
C GLY A 65 -9.57 2.52 0.22
N GLY A 66 -8.44 1.83 0.27
CA GLY A 66 -8.14 0.71 -0.61
C GLY A 66 -7.12 -0.23 -0.01
N ASN A 67 -7.15 -1.49 -0.45
CA ASN A 67 -6.22 -2.52 -0.05
C ASN A 67 -5.45 -3.02 -1.28
N MET A 68 -4.20 -3.47 -1.06
CA MET A 68 -3.46 -4.20 -2.07
C MET A 68 -4.04 -5.61 -2.20
N LEU A 69 -4.43 -6.00 -3.42
CA LEU A 69 -5.03 -7.29 -3.73
C LEU A 69 -4.34 -7.93 -4.93
N VAL A 70 -4.38 -9.26 -5.00
CA VAL A 70 -3.95 -10.01 -6.17
C VAL A 70 -5.11 -10.10 -7.15
N TYR A 71 -4.96 -9.44 -8.30
CA TYR A 71 -5.84 -9.63 -9.45
C TYR A 71 -5.20 -10.61 -10.43
N TYR A 72 -6.00 -11.46 -11.05
CA TYR A 72 -5.52 -12.46 -12.00
C TYR A 72 -6.49 -12.65 -13.17
N ASN A 73 -5.95 -13.00 -14.33
CA ASN A 73 -6.74 -13.31 -15.52
C ASN A 73 -7.08 -14.80 -15.53
N LYS A 74 -8.36 -15.14 -15.32
CA LYS A 74 -8.84 -16.53 -15.24
C LYS A 74 -8.56 -17.33 -16.52
N ASP A 75 -8.72 -16.71 -17.69
CA ASP A 75 -8.54 -17.39 -18.97
C ASP A 75 -7.09 -17.87 -19.14
N LEU A 76 -6.11 -17.07 -18.67
CA LEU A 76 -4.69 -17.45 -18.70
C LEU A 76 -4.39 -18.60 -17.73
N PHE A 77 -5.00 -18.58 -16.55
CA PHE A 77 -4.86 -19.67 -15.57
C PHE A 77 -5.47 -20.97 -16.10
N ASP A 78 -6.68 -20.91 -16.68
CA ASP A 78 -7.37 -22.06 -17.25
C ASP A 78 -6.60 -22.64 -18.44
N ALA A 79 -6.14 -21.78 -19.36
CA ALA A 79 -5.35 -22.20 -20.52
C ALA A 79 -4.03 -22.87 -20.14
N ALA A 80 -3.41 -22.45 -19.03
CA ALA A 80 -2.18 -23.04 -18.50
C ALA A 80 -2.41 -24.21 -17.53
N GLY A 81 -3.67 -24.54 -17.19
CA GLY A 81 -3.99 -25.56 -16.19
C GLY A 81 -3.48 -25.22 -14.78
N VAL A 82 -3.33 -23.93 -14.46
CA VAL A 82 -2.85 -23.45 -13.16
C VAL A 82 -4.05 -23.18 -12.25
N LYS A 83 -4.02 -23.69 -11.01
CA LYS A 83 -5.06 -23.40 -10.02
C LYS A 83 -5.06 -21.91 -9.67
N TYR A 84 -6.24 -21.34 -9.46
CA TYR A 84 -6.38 -19.93 -9.10
C TYR A 84 -5.74 -19.59 -7.75
N PRO A 85 -5.40 -18.31 -7.54
CA PRO A 85 -4.95 -17.82 -6.23
C PRO A 85 -5.95 -18.14 -5.12
N THR A 86 -5.42 -18.49 -3.96
CA THR A 86 -6.20 -18.69 -2.72
C THR A 86 -5.67 -17.77 -1.62
N ALA A 87 -6.43 -17.59 -0.55
CA ALA A 87 -5.98 -16.79 0.60
C ALA A 87 -4.74 -17.39 1.30
N ASP A 88 -4.49 -18.69 1.12
CA ASP A 88 -3.38 -19.42 1.76
C ASP A 88 -2.12 -19.49 0.88
N TRP A 89 -2.10 -18.80 -0.27
CA TRP A 89 -0.92 -18.79 -1.14
C TRP A 89 0.31 -18.21 -0.44
N THR A 90 1.41 -18.93 -0.56
CA THR A 90 2.74 -18.44 -0.21
C THR A 90 3.37 -17.69 -1.38
N TRP A 91 4.49 -17.02 -1.12
CA TRP A 91 5.30 -16.40 -2.18
C TRP A 91 5.84 -17.43 -3.18
N ASP A 92 6.12 -18.65 -2.71
CA ASP A 92 6.55 -19.74 -3.59
C ASP A 92 5.41 -20.22 -4.49
N ASP A 93 4.17 -20.32 -3.97
CA ASP A 93 3.00 -20.64 -4.80
C ASP A 93 2.78 -19.58 -5.89
N MET A 94 2.90 -18.30 -5.51
CA MET A 94 2.78 -17.18 -6.42
C MET A 94 3.89 -17.19 -7.49
N LEU A 95 5.14 -17.41 -7.10
CA LEU A 95 6.26 -17.54 -8.04
C LEU A 95 6.06 -18.73 -8.98
N ASN A 96 5.64 -19.89 -8.47
CA ASN A 96 5.38 -21.09 -9.26
C ASN A 96 4.25 -20.85 -10.30
N ALA A 97 3.19 -20.14 -9.91
CA ALA A 97 2.13 -19.74 -10.83
C ALA A 97 2.67 -18.75 -11.88
N ALA A 98 3.42 -17.73 -11.45
CA ALA A 98 3.99 -16.73 -12.34
C ALA A 98 4.98 -17.33 -13.36
N GLN A 99 5.77 -18.33 -12.97
CA GLN A 99 6.66 -19.05 -13.88
C GLN A 99 5.90 -19.83 -14.96
N LYS A 100 4.79 -20.50 -14.58
CA LYS A 100 3.94 -21.23 -15.54
C LYS A 100 3.18 -20.29 -16.48
N LEU A 101 2.83 -19.11 -16.01
CA LEU A 101 2.11 -18.10 -16.78
C LEU A 101 3.03 -17.19 -17.59
N THR A 102 4.35 -17.25 -17.38
CA THR A 102 5.30 -16.51 -18.19
C THR A 102 5.60 -17.26 -19.48
N ILE A 103 5.23 -16.69 -20.63
CA ILE A 103 5.41 -17.31 -21.95
C ILE A 103 6.49 -16.56 -22.73
N LYS A 104 7.49 -17.31 -23.21
CA LYS A 104 8.60 -16.79 -24.02
C LYS A 104 8.55 -17.39 -25.42
N GLU A 105 8.83 -16.58 -26.43
CA GLU A 105 9.02 -16.99 -27.82
C GLU A 105 10.42 -16.52 -28.25
N GLY A 106 11.39 -17.43 -28.20
CA GLY A 106 12.81 -17.07 -28.31
C GLY A 106 13.23 -16.12 -27.18
N ASP A 107 13.87 -15.01 -27.55
CA ASP A 107 14.32 -13.98 -26.59
C ASP A 107 13.21 -13.00 -26.17
N LYS A 108 12.01 -13.10 -26.74
CA LYS A 108 10.90 -12.19 -26.45
C LYS A 108 9.93 -12.81 -25.45
N VAL A 109 9.58 -12.05 -24.42
CA VAL A 109 8.47 -12.41 -23.52
C VAL A 109 7.16 -11.96 -24.16
N LYS A 110 6.22 -12.89 -24.34
CA LYS A 110 4.87 -12.62 -24.85
C LYS A 110 3.86 -12.36 -23.74
N GLN A 111 4.11 -12.97 -22.59
CA GLN A 111 3.25 -12.89 -21.41
C GLN A 111 4.13 -12.98 -20.17
N TYR A 112 3.91 -12.09 -19.22
CA TYR A 112 4.48 -12.15 -17.88
C TYR A 112 3.44 -12.74 -16.94
N GLY A 113 3.87 -13.64 -16.05
CA GLY A 113 3.00 -14.24 -15.05
C GLY A 113 2.85 -13.39 -13.80
N PHE A 114 3.69 -12.37 -13.63
CA PHE A 114 3.61 -11.41 -12.55
C PHE A 114 3.85 -9.98 -13.05
N ALA A 115 3.11 -9.02 -12.48
CA ALA A 115 3.31 -7.61 -12.75
C ALA A 115 4.09 -6.97 -11.59
N ALA A 116 5.39 -6.78 -11.77
CA ALA A 116 6.24 -6.02 -10.86
C ALA A 116 6.36 -4.55 -11.29
N GLY A 117 6.55 -3.66 -10.33
CA GLY A 117 6.63 -2.22 -10.52
C GLY A 117 7.28 -1.51 -9.33
N ALA A 118 7.70 -0.27 -9.55
CA ALA A 118 8.47 0.50 -8.57
C ALA A 118 7.62 1.25 -7.53
N TRP A 119 6.28 1.21 -7.66
CA TRP A 119 5.38 1.89 -6.74
C TRP A 119 5.49 1.28 -5.34
N TRP A 120 5.70 2.13 -4.34
CA TRP A 120 6.08 1.70 -2.99
C TRP A 120 5.14 0.70 -2.33
N PRO A 121 3.80 0.76 -2.49
CA PRO A 121 2.92 -0.24 -1.88
C PRO A 121 3.15 -1.64 -2.43
N TRP A 122 3.64 -1.78 -3.67
CA TRP A 122 3.88 -3.10 -4.26
C TRP A 122 5.01 -3.80 -3.54
N TRP A 123 6.19 -3.18 -3.44
CA TRP A 123 7.32 -3.79 -2.75
C TRP A 123 7.24 -3.72 -1.22
N MET A 124 6.56 -2.71 -0.65
CA MET A 124 6.33 -2.65 0.81
C MET A 124 5.37 -3.73 1.30
N SER A 125 4.43 -4.19 0.47
CA SER A 125 3.55 -5.30 0.84
C SER A 125 4.34 -6.57 1.14
N PHE A 126 5.36 -6.88 0.32
CA PHE A 126 6.28 -8.00 0.57
C PHE A 126 7.08 -7.78 1.85
N MET A 127 7.57 -6.55 2.09
CA MET A 127 8.29 -6.22 3.31
C MET A 127 7.45 -6.52 4.56
N TYR A 128 6.21 -6.04 4.62
CA TYR A 128 5.32 -6.28 5.77
C TYR A 128 4.91 -7.74 5.91
N GLN A 129 4.67 -8.45 4.80
CA GLN A 129 4.38 -9.88 4.81
C GLN A 129 5.55 -10.72 5.37
N ASN A 130 6.80 -10.25 5.25
CA ASN A 130 7.97 -10.88 5.84
C ASN A 130 8.27 -10.41 7.29
N GLY A 131 7.32 -9.73 7.95
CA GLY A 131 7.50 -9.20 9.30
C GLY A 131 8.38 -7.94 9.37
N GLY A 132 8.64 -7.32 8.23
CA GLY A 132 9.46 -6.11 8.10
C GLY A 132 8.77 -4.84 8.63
N LYS A 133 9.59 -3.81 8.90
CA LYS A 133 9.18 -2.48 9.35
C LYS A 133 10.15 -1.41 8.87
N ILE A 134 9.66 -0.19 8.65
CA ILE A 134 10.46 0.96 8.22
C ILE A 134 10.89 1.87 9.37
N LEU A 135 10.10 1.96 10.44
CA LEU A 135 10.36 2.77 11.64
C LEU A 135 10.14 1.94 12.90
N GLU A 136 10.93 2.20 13.93
CA GLU A 136 10.64 1.81 15.32
C GLU A 136 9.57 2.76 15.92
N ASP A 137 8.98 2.37 17.04
CA ASP A 137 7.93 3.16 17.73
C ASP A 137 8.41 4.56 18.15
N ASN A 138 9.73 4.73 18.36
CA ASN A 138 10.35 6.02 18.66
C ASN A 138 10.72 6.85 17.42
N GLY A 139 10.33 6.41 16.22
CA GLY A 139 10.60 7.08 14.95
C GLY A 139 12.00 6.82 14.36
N LYS A 140 12.83 5.97 14.99
CA LYS A 140 14.14 5.60 14.43
C LYS A 140 13.97 4.80 13.13
N PRO A 141 14.64 5.17 12.03
CA PRO A 141 14.56 4.41 10.79
C PRO A 141 15.30 3.07 10.91
N ILE A 142 14.66 2.02 10.43
CA ILE A 142 15.14 0.62 10.46
C ILE A 142 14.92 -0.08 9.11
N VAL A 143 14.99 0.69 8.02
CA VAL A 143 14.69 0.22 6.67
C VAL A 143 15.61 -0.93 6.22
N ASN A 144 16.85 -0.98 6.71
CA ASN A 144 17.87 -1.96 6.30
C ASN A 144 17.92 -3.24 7.16
N ARG A 145 16.83 -3.57 7.85
CA ARG A 145 16.74 -4.83 8.61
C ARG A 145 16.73 -6.04 7.69
N LYS A 146 17.13 -7.19 8.24
CA LYS A 146 17.23 -8.47 7.53
C LYS A 146 15.91 -8.83 6.83
N GLU A 147 14.80 -8.70 7.54
CA GLU A 147 13.47 -9.05 7.03
C GLU A 147 13.08 -8.20 5.80
N ASN A 148 13.43 -6.91 5.82
CA ASN A 148 13.18 -6.00 4.71
C ASN A 148 14.06 -6.30 3.50
N ILE A 149 15.35 -6.59 3.75
CA ILE A 149 16.32 -6.91 2.71
C ILE A 149 15.90 -8.20 2.00
N GLU A 150 15.51 -9.23 2.74
CA GLU A 150 15.04 -10.50 2.18
C GLU A 150 13.81 -10.33 1.29
N ALA A 151 12.82 -9.57 1.76
CA ALA A 151 11.60 -9.29 1.00
C ALA A 151 11.89 -8.50 -0.30
N LEU A 152 12.72 -7.46 -0.21
CA LEU A 152 13.10 -6.66 -1.38
C LEU A 152 13.95 -7.47 -2.36
N GLN A 153 14.84 -8.34 -1.86
CA GLN A 153 15.62 -9.23 -2.71
C GLN A 153 14.72 -10.22 -3.44
N PHE A 154 13.73 -10.81 -2.77
CA PHE A 154 12.74 -11.67 -3.42
C PHE A 154 11.99 -10.92 -4.53
N TYR A 155 11.47 -9.73 -4.23
CA TYR A 155 10.75 -8.91 -5.22
C TYR A 155 11.62 -8.52 -6.42
N ASN A 156 12.89 -8.19 -6.19
CA ASN A 156 13.87 -7.94 -7.24
C ASN A 156 14.16 -9.20 -8.07
N ASP A 157 14.29 -10.36 -7.42
CA ASP A 157 14.55 -11.63 -8.07
C ASP A 157 13.40 -12.05 -8.99
N LEU A 158 12.14 -11.71 -8.69
CA LEU A 158 11.00 -11.93 -9.60
C LEU A 158 11.31 -11.39 -11.01
N VAL A 159 11.84 -10.17 -11.08
CA VAL A 159 12.12 -9.48 -12.35
C VAL A 159 13.44 -9.93 -12.96
N TYR A 160 14.52 -9.95 -12.18
CA TYR A 160 15.87 -10.06 -12.74
C TYR A 160 16.43 -11.48 -12.77
N LYS A 161 16.00 -12.34 -11.84
CA LYS A 161 16.46 -13.72 -11.72
C LYS A 161 15.47 -14.70 -12.33
N TYR A 162 14.23 -14.67 -11.86
CA TYR A 162 13.15 -15.55 -12.33
C TYR A 162 12.56 -15.06 -13.66
N LYS A 163 12.60 -13.75 -13.92
CA LYS A 163 12.13 -13.11 -15.15
C LYS A 163 10.66 -13.44 -15.44
N VAL A 164 9.82 -13.29 -14.42
CA VAL A 164 8.37 -13.52 -14.43
C VAL A 164 7.55 -12.25 -14.30
#